data_AF-A0A1G1SYF3-F1
#
_entry.id   AF-A0A1G1SYF3-F1
#
_cell.length_a   1.000
_cell.length_b   1.000
_cell.length_c   1.000
_cell.angle_alpha   90.00
_cell.angle_beta   90.00
_cell.angle_gamma   90.00
#
_symmetry.space_group_name_H-M   'P 1'
#
loop_
_entity.id
_entity.type
_entity.pdbx_description
1 polymer ?
#
loop_
_entity_poly.entity_id
_entity_poly.type
_entity_poly.pdbx_seq_one_letter_code
_entity_poly.pdbx_strand_id
1 'polypeptide(L)'
;MSLLNEKQQALCDFMSELSEEAYYAGWMDDLEYVLWYTMFKGPASYGRKFIDEQIIIQLKQLSEEAESWIIFDDDTWETAVALPAWQEIFQSANPNRYLKYYNQ
;
A
#
# COMPACT_ATOMS: atom_id res chain seq x y z
N MET A 1 15.87 10.16 -10.00
CA MET A 1 16.60 9.74 -8.79
C MET A 1 15.53 9.73 -7.71
N SER A 2 15.13 8.55 -7.26
CA SER A 2 14.16 8.43 -6.17
C SER A 2 14.75 9.05 -4.90
N LEU A 3 13.93 9.75 -4.13
CA LEU A 3 14.31 10.35 -2.83
C LEU A 3 14.29 9.30 -1.69
N LEU A 4 13.90 8.07 -2.01
CA LEU A 4 13.76 6.98 -1.05
C LEU A 4 15.12 6.37 -0.70
N ASN A 5 15.30 6.01 0.57
CA ASN A 5 16.40 5.13 0.97
C ASN A 5 16.14 3.67 0.52
N GLU A 6 17.13 2.80 0.64
CA GLU A 6 17.04 1.41 0.17
C GLU A 6 15.83 0.63 0.71
N LYS A 7 15.49 0.83 2.00
CA LYS A 7 14.37 0.13 2.64
C LYS A 7 13.02 0.68 2.17
N GLN A 8 12.93 1.99 2.04
CA GLN A 8 11.75 2.66 1.49
C GLN A 8 11.54 2.28 0.03
N GLN A 9 12.61 2.18 -0.74
CA GLN A 9 12.55 1.73 -2.13
C GLN A 9 12.06 0.29 -2.23
N ALA A 10 12.54 -0.62 -1.37
CA ALA A 10 12.05 -2.00 -1.35
C ALA A 10 10.54 -2.11 -1.07
N LEU A 11 10.02 -1.30 -0.15
CA LEU A 11 8.57 -1.21 0.08
C LEU A 11 7.83 -0.64 -1.15
N CYS A 12 8.36 0.44 -1.73
CA CYS A 12 7.79 1.10 -2.91
C CYS A 12 7.69 0.15 -4.10
N ASP A 13 8.78 -0.56 -4.39
CA ASP A 13 8.85 -1.52 -5.50
C ASP A 13 7.84 -2.64 -5.29
N PHE A 14 7.74 -3.18 -4.07
CA PHE A 14 6.80 -4.24 -3.76
C PHE A 14 5.34 -3.79 -3.88
N MET A 15 5.00 -2.60 -3.38
CA MET A 15 3.64 -2.04 -3.56
C MET A 15 3.32 -1.81 -5.04
N SER A 16 4.30 -1.34 -5.81
CA SER A 16 4.15 -1.10 -7.26
C SER A 16 3.92 -2.40 -8.03
N GLU A 17 4.70 -3.44 -7.73
CA GLU A 17 4.55 -4.79 -8.31
C GLU A 17 3.14 -5.34 -8.08
N LEU A 18 2.62 -5.23 -6.85
CA LEU A 18 1.25 -5.65 -6.53
C LEU A 18 0.19 -4.89 -7.35
N SER A 19 0.41 -3.59 -7.58
CA SER A 19 -0.47 -2.76 -8.41
C SER A 19 -0.44 -3.19 -9.87
N GLU A 20 0.75 -3.42 -10.42
CA GLU A 20 0.94 -3.86 -11.80
C GLU A 20 0.32 -5.24 -12.04
N GLU A 21 0.49 -6.19 -11.11
CA GLU A 21 -0.16 -7.50 -11.21
C GLU A 21 -1.69 -7.42 -11.15
N ALA A 22 -2.23 -6.48 -10.37
CA ALA A 22 -3.66 -6.28 -10.23
C ALA A 22 -4.30 -5.64 -11.47
N TYR A 23 -3.59 -4.74 -12.17
CA TYR A 23 -4.17 -3.85 -13.19
C TYR A 23 -3.38 -3.71 -14.51
N TYR A 24 -2.33 -4.50 -14.74
CA TYR A 24 -1.59 -4.59 -16.01
C TYR A 24 -1.25 -3.21 -16.62
N ALA A 25 -0.59 -2.34 -15.83
CA ALA A 25 -0.20 -0.95 -16.15
C ALA A 25 -1.28 0.14 -15.96
N GLY A 26 -2.39 -0.16 -15.31
CA GLY A 26 -3.27 0.87 -14.72
C GLY A 26 -2.88 1.15 -13.27
N TRP A 27 -2.77 2.41 -12.88
CA TRP A 27 -2.78 2.77 -11.46
C TRP A 27 -4.21 2.89 -10.98
N MET A 28 -4.50 2.27 -9.84
CA MET A 28 -5.75 2.50 -9.15
C MET A 28 -5.49 3.54 -8.07
N ASP A 29 -6.32 4.58 -8.06
CA ASP A 29 -6.40 5.49 -6.94
C ASP A 29 -6.61 4.69 -5.64
N ASP A 30 -5.93 5.14 -4.58
CA ASP A 30 -6.00 4.60 -3.24
C ASP A 30 -5.26 3.26 -2.97
N LEU A 31 -4.31 2.81 -3.83
CA LEU A 31 -3.50 1.59 -3.61
C LEU A 31 -2.95 1.50 -2.18
N GLU A 32 -2.29 2.56 -1.74
CA GLU A 32 -1.64 2.69 -0.45
C GLU A 32 -2.63 2.50 0.71
N TYR A 33 -3.88 2.95 0.55
CA TYR A 33 -4.92 2.78 1.54
C TYR A 33 -5.49 1.36 1.54
N VAL A 34 -5.69 0.76 0.36
CA VAL A 34 -6.22 -0.61 0.24
C VAL A 34 -5.23 -1.62 0.82
N LEU A 35 -3.95 -1.52 0.45
CA LEU A 35 -2.91 -2.39 0.97
C LEU A 35 -2.78 -2.22 2.50
N TRP A 36 -2.78 -0.97 2.99
CA TRP A 36 -2.74 -0.72 4.42
C TRP A 36 -3.92 -1.36 5.16
N TYR A 37 -5.13 -1.16 4.67
CA TYR A 37 -6.33 -1.73 5.28
C TYR A 37 -6.31 -3.27 5.28
N THR A 38 -5.78 -3.87 4.21
CA THR A 38 -5.62 -5.34 4.07
C THR A 38 -4.72 -5.93 5.12
N MET A 39 -3.66 -5.21 5.52
CA MET A 39 -2.80 -5.66 6.61
C MET A 39 -3.53 -5.85 7.95
N PHE A 40 -4.64 -5.14 8.19
CA PHE A 40 -5.43 -5.25 9.42
C PHE A 40 -6.66 -6.13 9.30
N LYS A 41 -7.27 -6.20 8.11
CA LYS A 41 -8.50 -6.99 7.88
C LYS A 41 -8.24 -8.42 7.43
N GLY A 42 -7.04 -8.71 6.91
CA GLY A 42 -6.68 -10.01 6.39
C GLY A 42 -6.85 -10.09 4.87
N PRO A 43 -6.69 -11.30 4.30
CA PRO A 43 -6.64 -11.52 2.86
C PRO A 43 -7.84 -10.96 2.09
N ALA A 44 -7.59 -10.41 0.91
CA ALA A 44 -8.63 -9.78 0.09
C ALA A 44 -8.27 -9.74 -1.41
N SER A 45 -9.30 -9.55 -2.23
CA SER A 45 -9.13 -9.32 -3.66
C SER A 45 -8.87 -7.84 -3.93
N TYR A 46 -7.75 -7.56 -4.61
CA TYR A 46 -7.39 -6.25 -5.11
C TYR A 46 -7.25 -6.31 -6.63
N GLY A 47 -8.26 -5.81 -7.35
CA GLY A 47 -8.36 -6.00 -8.79
C GLY A 47 -8.38 -7.48 -9.15
N ARG A 48 -7.38 -7.92 -9.92
CA ARG A 48 -7.19 -9.33 -10.31
C ARG A 48 -6.23 -10.09 -9.40
N LYS A 49 -5.54 -9.38 -8.51
CA LYS A 49 -4.59 -9.96 -7.56
C LYS A 49 -5.31 -10.32 -6.27
N PHE A 50 -5.09 -11.53 -5.78
CA PHE A 50 -5.45 -11.88 -4.42
C PHE A 50 -4.28 -11.55 -3.49
N ILE A 51 -4.52 -10.70 -2.50
CA ILE A 51 -3.57 -10.36 -1.46
C ILE A 51 -3.73 -11.38 -0.34
N ASP A 52 -2.84 -12.37 -0.30
CA ASP A 52 -2.86 -13.44 0.68
C ASP A 52 -2.09 -13.09 1.97
N GLU A 53 -2.03 -14.04 2.90
CA GLU A 53 -1.34 -13.85 4.18
C GLU A 53 0.17 -13.65 4.01
N GLN A 54 0.79 -14.26 3.01
CA GLN A 54 2.24 -14.13 2.78
C GLN A 54 2.57 -12.72 2.30
N ILE A 55 1.77 -12.19 1.38
CA ILE A 55 1.89 -10.81 0.90
C ILE A 55 1.68 -9.83 2.06
N ILE A 56 0.69 -10.07 2.93
CA ILE A 56 0.46 -9.23 4.11
C ILE A 56 1.66 -9.25 5.05
N ILE A 57 2.24 -10.42 5.32
CA ILE A 57 3.44 -10.55 6.17
C ILE A 57 4.60 -9.75 5.56
N GLN A 58 4.82 -9.87 4.26
CA GLN A 58 5.89 -9.16 3.56
C GLN A 58 5.68 -7.64 3.56
N LEU A 59 4.45 -7.16 3.33
CA LEU A 59 4.11 -5.73 3.43
C LEU A 59 4.42 -5.17 4.82
N LYS A 60 4.04 -5.91 5.88
CA LYS A 60 4.32 -5.51 7.27
C LYS A 60 5.81 -5.43 7.54
N GLN A 61 6.56 -6.45 7.15
CA GLN A 61 8.01 -6.51 7.35
C GLN A 61 8.71 -5.33 6.65
N LEU A 62 8.42 -5.10 5.37
CA LEU A 62 9.02 -4.00 4.62
C LEU A 62 8.65 -2.63 5.20
N SER A 63 7.41 -2.46 5.65
CA SER A 63 6.95 -1.23 6.28
C SER A 63 7.59 -0.95 7.63
N GLU A 64 7.76 -1.99 8.46
CA GLU A 64 8.46 -1.90 9.73
C GLU A 64 9.95 -1.60 9.53
N GLU A 65 10.60 -2.26 8.57
CA GLU A 65 12.01 -2.01 8.25
C GLU A 65 12.25 -0.60 7.72
N ALA A 66 11.35 -0.10 6.88
CA ALA A 66 11.38 1.24 6.31
C ALA A 66 10.91 2.33 7.29
N GLU A 67 10.35 1.96 8.44
CA GLU A 67 9.69 2.84 9.41
C GLU A 67 8.68 3.81 8.76
N SER A 68 8.08 3.37 7.65
CA SER A 68 7.29 4.24 6.77
C SER A 68 6.28 3.46 5.93
N TRP A 69 5.39 4.22 5.32
CA TRP A 69 4.47 3.79 4.28
C TRP A 69 4.67 4.66 3.03
N ILE A 70 4.42 4.10 1.85
CA ILE A 70 4.56 4.84 0.59
C ILE A 70 3.20 5.37 0.18
N ILE A 71 3.12 6.68 -0.05
CA ILE A 71 2.00 7.33 -0.71
C ILE A 71 2.38 7.57 -2.16
N PHE A 72 1.41 7.35 -3.04
CA PHE A 72 1.55 7.58 -4.46
C PHE A 72 0.61 8.70 -4.89
N ASP A 73 1.13 9.74 -5.56
CA ASP A 73 0.33 10.85 -6.08
C ASP A 73 0.93 11.46 -7.36
N ASP A 74 0.13 12.23 -8.09
CA ASP A 74 0.53 12.79 -9.39
C ASP A 74 1.60 13.90 -9.27
N ASP A 75 1.75 14.52 -8.11
CA ASP A 75 2.64 15.66 -7.90
C ASP A 75 4.06 15.22 -7.53
N THR A 76 4.17 14.23 -6.64
CA THR A 76 5.41 13.77 -6.03
C THR A 76 5.80 12.35 -6.43
N TRP A 77 4.91 11.65 -7.15
CA TRP A 77 5.04 10.25 -7.58
C TRP A 77 5.06 9.27 -6.42
N GLU A 78 6.17 9.19 -5.68
CA GLU A 78 6.32 8.34 -4.51
C GLU A 78 6.90 9.12 -3.33
N THR A 79 6.18 9.11 -2.21
CA THR A 79 6.62 9.75 -0.96
C THR A 79 6.58 8.77 0.20
N ALA A 80 7.72 8.59 0.87
CA ALA A 80 7.76 7.86 2.14
C ALA A 80 7.26 8.74 3.29
N VAL A 81 6.21 8.28 3.97
CA VAL A 81 5.62 8.92 5.14
C VAL A 81 5.86 8.05 6.37
N ALA A 82 6.34 8.64 7.46
CA ALA A 82 6.56 7.93 8.71
C ALA A 82 5.25 7.30 9.22
N LEU A 83 5.31 6.09 9.79
CA LEU A 83 4.11 5.34 10.18
C LEU A 83 3.12 6.10 11.07
N PRO A 84 3.54 6.90 12.07
CA PRO A 84 2.59 7.70 12.86
C PRO A 84 1.83 8.72 12.01
N ALA A 85 2.51 9.40 11.09
CA ALA A 85 1.88 10.37 10.20
C ALA A 85 0.94 9.68 9.20
N TRP A 86 1.35 8.54 8.65
CA TRP A 86 0.47 7.75 7.77
C TRP A 86 -0.80 7.29 8.49
N GLN A 87 -0.71 6.87 9.76
CA GLN A 87 -1.89 6.49 10.55
C GLN A 87 -2.89 7.64 10.69
N GLU A 88 -2.42 8.87 10.89
CA GLU A 88 -3.28 10.06 10.96
C GLU A 88 -3.96 10.35 9.60
N ILE A 89 -3.21 10.25 8.50
CA ILE A 89 -3.72 10.39 7.13
C ILE A 89 -4.80 9.33 6.86
N PHE A 90 -4.49 8.06 7.16
CA PHE A 90 -5.38 6.92 6.93
C PHE A 90 -6.70 7.06 7.72
N GLN A 91 -6.64 7.48 8.97
CA GLN A 91 -7.83 7.70 9.80
C GLN A 91 -8.70 8.84 9.24
N SER A 92 -8.07 9.89 8.71
CA SER A 92 -8.76 11.04 8.11
C SER A 92 -9.44 10.70 6.78
N ALA A 93 -8.90 9.75 6.01
CA ALA A 93 -9.43 9.32 4.71
C ALA A 93 -10.71 8.46 4.76
N ASN A 94 -11.23 8.15 5.97
CA ASN A 94 -12.33 7.21 6.22
C ASN A 94 -12.04 5.79 5.67
N PRO A 95 -11.42 4.92 6.48
CA PRO A 95 -11.06 3.55 6.10
C PRO A 95 -12.21 2.69 5.54
N ASN A 96 -13.46 3.02 5.86
CA ASN A 96 -14.63 2.27 5.39
C ASN A 96 -14.84 2.36 3.87
N ARG A 97 -14.26 3.36 3.20
CA ARG A 97 -14.29 3.48 1.73
C ARG A 97 -13.68 2.25 1.03
N TYR A 98 -12.79 1.53 1.71
CA TYR A 98 -12.07 0.38 1.16
C TYR A 98 -12.77 -0.97 1.43
N LEU A 99 -13.92 -0.97 2.12
CA LEU A 99 -14.69 -2.20 2.38
C LEU A 99 -15.17 -2.91 1.11
N LYS A 100 -15.30 -2.19 -0.02
CA LYS A 100 -15.74 -2.77 -1.30
C LYS A 100 -14.83 -3.91 -1.80
N TYR A 101 -13.59 -3.98 -1.32
CA TYR A 101 -12.63 -5.05 -1.68
C TYR A 101 -12.79 -6.33 -0.85
N TYR A 102 -13.63 -6.34 0.20
CA TYR A 102 -13.81 -7.48 1.12
C TYR A 102 -15.21 -8.10 1.05
N ASN A 103 -16.16 -7.44 0.40
CA ASN A 103 -17.56 -7.86 0.34
C ASN A 103 -17.91 -8.59 -0.97
N GLN A 104 -16.95 -9.29 -1.60
CA GLN A 104 -17.18 -10.06 -2.83
C GLN A 104 -17.12 -11.56 -2.58
#